data_AF-A0A5P2DRT3-F1
#
_entry.id   AF-A0A5P2DRT3-F1
#
_cell.length_a   1.000
_cell.length_b   1.000
_cell.length_c   1.000
_cell.angle_alpha   90.00
_cell.angle_beta   90.00
_cell.angle_gamma   90.00
#
_symmetry.space_group_name_H-M   'P 1'
#
loop_
_entity.id
_entity.type
_entity.pdbx_description
1 polymer ?
#
loop_
_entity_poly.entity_id
_entity_poly.type
_entity_poly.pdbx_seq_one_letter_code
_entity_poly.pdbx_strand_id
1 'polypeptide(L)'
;MPERTGGKGSVTNAVWSLVVPLKPLALAKSRLARSVGASRPGLALAFAQDTVAGALACAAVADVVVVTDDAAAGAELARLGARIVPDVPAAGLNAALDHGARAVRSGRPGAALAALNADLPALRPLELQRVLENASVFPRAFLADAAGIGTTLLSAAPDAELAPSFGGPSRARHSASGAVEIALPDVDSVRRDVDTAADLRTALALGVGRHTARYSARMQATAYTYDSQTRSGSVLLDDGTPVPFEAPAFDAGGLRLLRPGQRVRIETDGAGASLRITLVTLQTF
;
A
#
# COMPACT_ATOMS: atom_id res chain seq x y z
N MET A 1 -11.79 55.50 -8.69
CA MET A 1 -11.48 54.07 -8.88
C MET A 1 -10.00 53.97 -9.19
N PRO A 2 -9.14 53.42 -8.31
CA PRO A 2 -7.81 53.01 -8.71
C PRO A 2 -7.74 51.48 -8.81
N GLU A 3 -7.14 51.04 -9.90
CA GLU A 3 -6.86 49.65 -10.26
C GLU A 3 -5.99 48.98 -9.18
N ARG A 4 -6.44 47.82 -8.69
CA ARG A 4 -5.62 46.93 -7.85
C ARG A 4 -4.78 46.06 -8.76
N THR A 5 -3.51 46.44 -8.86
CA THR A 5 -2.41 45.68 -9.44
C THR A 5 -2.35 44.26 -8.89
N GLY A 6 -2.36 43.28 -9.79
CA GLY A 6 -2.22 41.86 -9.50
C GLY A 6 -0.86 41.55 -8.86
N GLY A 7 -0.91 41.03 -7.64
CA GLY A 7 0.22 40.35 -7.04
C GLY A 7 0.36 38.95 -7.64
N LYS A 8 1.32 38.78 -8.54
CA LYS A 8 1.89 37.46 -8.85
C LYS A 8 2.58 36.94 -7.59
N GLY A 9 1.85 36.16 -6.80
CA GLY A 9 2.44 35.31 -5.77
C GLY A 9 3.21 34.17 -6.45
N SER A 10 4.48 34.41 -6.78
CA SER A 10 5.44 33.31 -6.86
C SER A 10 5.79 32.93 -5.43
N VAL A 11 5.27 31.79 -4.97
CA VAL A 11 5.68 31.16 -3.71
C VAL A 11 5.95 29.68 -4.02
N THR A 12 7.23 29.40 -4.31
CA THR A 12 7.98 28.15 -4.07
C THR A 12 7.23 26.81 -4.23
N ASN A 13 7.63 26.01 -5.23
CA ASN A 13 7.30 24.58 -5.40
C ASN A 13 7.05 23.89 -4.05
N ALA A 14 5.80 23.62 -3.71
CA ALA A 14 5.48 22.87 -2.51
C ALA A 14 5.90 21.41 -2.73
N VAL A 15 7.03 21.02 -2.12
CA VAL A 15 7.53 19.66 -2.14
C VAL A 15 7.04 18.99 -0.85
N TRP A 16 5.89 18.34 -0.95
CA TRP A 16 5.05 17.82 0.14
C TRP A 16 5.80 16.82 1.02
N SER A 17 5.41 16.76 2.29
CA SER A 17 5.87 15.71 3.22
C SER A 17 4.72 14.76 3.46
N LEU A 18 4.89 13.48 3.11
CA LEU A 18 3.84 12.50 3.32
C LEU A 18 3.96 11.87 4.70
N VAL A 19 2.84 11.67 5.38
CA VAL A 19 2.74 10.95 6.65
C VAL A 19 1.95 9.67 6.41
N VAL A 20 2.60 8.52 6.57
CA VAL A 20 2.02 7.20 6.31
C VAL A 20 1.91 6.44 7.63
N PRO A 21 0.69 6.16 8.13
CA PRO A 21 0.52 5.42 9.36
C PRO A 21 0.59 3.91 9.08
N LEU A 22 1.41 3.18 9.83
CA LEU A 22 1.52 1.73 9.70
C LEU A 22 1.35 1.06 11.07
N LYS A 23 0.20 0.42 11.25
CA LYS A 23 -0.06 -0.43 12.42
C LYS A 23 0.82 -1.68 12.37
N PRO A 24 1.12 -2.29 13.54
CA PRO A 24 1.80 -3.58 13.59
C PRO A 24 1.19 -4.59 12.61
N LEU A 25 2.03 -5.22 11.79
CA LEU A 25 1.57 -6.04 10.66
C LEU A 25 0.70 -7.22 11.12
N ALA A 26 0.96 -7.72 12.34
CA ALA A 26 0.16 -8.76 12.99
C ALA A 26 -1.31 -8.36 13.20
N LEU A 27 -1.62 -7.07 13.30
CA LEU A 27 -2.97 -6.53 13.50
C LEU A 27 -3.60 -5.97 12.21
N ALA A 28 -2.83 -5.85 11.14
CA ALA A 28 -3.29 -5.26 9.88
C ALA A 28 -4.20 -6.21 9.07
N LYS A 29 -5.13 -5.65 8.29
CA LYS A 29 -5.88 -6.34 7.23
C LYS A 29 -6.56 -7.66 7.65
N SER A 30 -7.25 -7.64 8.79
CA SER A 30 -8.03 -8.78 9.30
C SER A 30 -9.08 -9.30 8.30
N ARG A 31 -9.59 -8.43 7.42
CA ARG A 31 -10.55 -8.79 6.36
C ARG A 31 -9.93 -9.59 5.21
N LEU A 32 -8.63 -9.44 4.95
CA LEU A 32 -7.85 -10.28 4.02
C LEU A 32 -7.49 -11.65 4.63
N ALA A 33 -7.56 -11.81 5.95
CA ALA A 33 -7.13 -13.03 6.64
C ALA A 33 -7.85 -14.30 6.16
N ARG A 34 -9.11 -14.19 5.72
CA ARG A 34 -9.88 -15.32 5.20
C ARG A 34 -9.45 -15.78 3.80
N SER A 35 -8.72 -14.95 3.05
CA SER A 35 -8.37 -15.21 1.65
C SER A 35 -6.88 -15.42 1.40
N VAL A 36 -5.97 -14.92 2.25
CA VAL A 36 -4.51 -14.99 2.06
C VAL A 36 -3.75 -15.78 3.14
N GLY A 37 -4.44 -16.37 4.11
CA GLY A 37 -3.83 -17.31 5.05
C GLY A 37 -2.64 -16.74 5.85
N ALA A 38 -1.59 -17.55 6.00
CA ALA A 38 -0.39 -17.24 6.79
C ALA A 38 0.47 -16.08 6.22
N SER A 39 0.28 -15.72 4.96
CA SER A 39 1.06 -14.69 4.23
C SER A 39 0.66 -13.25 4.55
N ARG A 40 -0.33 -13.04 5.42
CA ARG A 40 -0.96 -11.73 5.69
C ARG A 40 0.03 -10.64 6.15
N PRO A 41 0.94 -10.87 7.13
CA PRO A 41 1.89 -9.82 7.54
C PRO A 41 2.84 -9.42 6.42
N GLY A 42 3.29 -10.40 5.62
CA GLY A 42 4.15 -10.16 4.47
C GLY A 42 3.45 -9.35 3.38
N LEU A 43 2.19 -9.67 3.08
CA LEU A 43 1.40 -8.93 2.09
C LEU A 43 1.09 -7.50 2.55
N ALA A 44 0.75 -7.30 3.83
CA ALA A 44 0.54 -5.98 4.38
C ALA A 44 1.82 -5.11 4.31
N LEU A 45 2.99 -5.71 4.58
CA LEU A 45 4.28 -5.05 4.38
C LEU A 45 4.53 -4.73 2.92
N ALA A 46 4.22 -5.66 2.01
CA ALA A 46 4.38 -5.45 0.57
C ALA A 46 3.54 -4.28 0.05
N PHE A 47 2.30 -4.13 0.53
CA PHE A 47 1.47 -2.97 0.22
C PHE A 47 2.11 -1.66 0.69
N ALA A 48 2.61 -1.65 1.93
CA ALA A 48 3.29 -0.48 2.48
C ALA A 48 4.58 -0.15 1.71
N GLN A 49 5.36 -1.17 1.32
CA GLN A 49 6.57 -1.00 0.52
C GLN A 49 6.27 -0.40 -0.84
N ASP A 50 5.26 -0.90 -1.55
CA ASP A 50 4.88 -0.36 -2.86
C ASP A 50 4.28 1.06 -2.75
N THR A 51 3.46 1.32 -1.71
CA THR A 51 2.93 2.65 -1.42
C THR A 51 4.05 3.65 -1.17
N VAL A 52 4.98 3.32 -0.26
CA VAL A 52 6.10 4.20 0.10
C VAL A 52 7.05 4.39 -1.08
N ALA A 53 7.34 3.34 -1.85
CA ALA A 53 8.17 3.45 -3.05
C ALA A 53 7.52 4.35 -4.11
N GLY A 54 6.21 4.21 -4.34
CA GLY A 54 5.45 5.07 -5.26
C GLY A 54 5.42 6.53 -4.79
N ALA A 55 5.27 6.76 -3.49
CA ALA A 55 5.33 8.09 -2.89
C ALA A 55 6.71 8.74 -3.02
N LEU A 56 7.80 8.03 -2.69
CA LEU A 56 9.17 8.53 -2.80
C LEU A 56 9.60 8.80 -4.25
N ALA A 57 9.00 8.11 -5.23
CA ALA A 57 9.25 8.34 -6.65
C ALA A 57 8.46 9.53 -7.23
N CYS A 58 7.56 10.16 -6.45
CA CYS A 58 6.78 11.32 -6.88
C CYS A 58 7.61 12.60 -6.77
N ALA A 59 7.73 13.36 -7.86
CA ALA A 59 8.54 14.58 -7.89
C ALA A 59 8.02 15.70 -6.98
N ALA A 60 6.73 15.66 -6.62
CA ALA A 60 6.12 16.59 -5.68
C ALA A 60 6.33 16.21 -4.21
N VAL A 61 6.99 15.09 -3.90
CA VAL A 61 7.20 14.59 -2.54
C VAL A 61 8.66 14.78 -2.12
N ALA A 62 8.88 15.47 -1.01
CA ALA A 62 10.21 15.76 -0.47
C ALA A 62 10.70 14.61 0.41
N ASP A 63 9.82 14.11 1.26
CA ASP A 63 10.07 12.96 2.12
C ASP A 63 8.77 12.23 2.47
N VAL A 64 8.95 11.01 2.96
CA VAL A 64 7.88 10.17 3.50
C VAL A 64 8.25 9.82 4.94
N VAL A 65 7.38 10.21 5.87
CA VAL A 65 7.44 9.82 7.28
C VAL A 65 6.47 8.67 7.51
N VAL A 66 7.00 7.53 7.95
CA VAL A 66 6.20 6.38 8.36
C VAL A 66 6.10 6.37 9.87
N VAL A 67 4.88 6.35 10.40
CA VAL A 67 4.62 6.25 11.84
C VAL A 67 4.31 4.81 12.21
N THR A 68 5.20 4.15 12.95
CA THR A 68 5.06 2.73 13.31
C THR A 68 5.95 2.32 14.48
N ASP A 69 5.46 1.38 15.30
CA ASP A 69 6.25 0.66 16.32
C ASP A 69 6.67 -0.75 15.87
N ASP A 70 6.35 -1.15 14.63
CA ASP A 70 6.78 -2.43 14.08
C ASP A 70 8.23 -2.32 13.60
N ALA A 71 9.17 -2.79 14.41
CA ALA A 71 10.60 -2.66 14.13
C ALA A 71 11.03 -3.33 12.81
N ALA A 72 10.41 -4.46 12.45
CA ALA A 72 10.72 -5.17 11.21
C ALA A 72 10.20 -4.41 9.99
N ALA A 73 8.95 -3.93 10.04
CA ALA A 73 8.39 -3.10 8.98
C ALA A 73 9.14 -1.77 8.84
N GLY A 74 9.45 -1.13 9.97
CA GLY A 74 10.21 0.11 10.02
C GLY A 74 11.58 -0.03 9.38
N ALA A 75 12.33 -1.11 9.65
CA ALA A 75 13.62 -1.37 9.02
C ALA A 75 13.52 -1.49 7.49
N GLU A 76 12.53 -2.22 6.98
CA GLU A 76 12.33 -2.37 5.53
C GLU A 76 11.94 -1.06 4.83
N LEU A 77 11.07 -0.26 5.46
CA LEU A 77 10.64 1.03 4.91
C LEU A 77 11.73 2.10 5.01
N ALA A 78 12.55 2.07 6.07
CA ALA A 78 13.74 2.92 6.17
C ALA A 78 14.72 2.65 5.04
N ARG A 79 14.93 1.37 4.69
CA ARG A 79 15.81 0.96 3.58
C ARG A 79 15.32 1.46 2.21
N LEU A 80 14.01 1.72 2.06
CA LEU A 80 13.45 2.35 0.86
C LEU A 80 13.70 3.87 0.80
N GLY A 81 14.06 4.50 1.92
CA GLY A 81 14.27 5.94 2.03
C GLY A 81 13.23 6.68 2.87
N ALA A 82 12.29 5.98 3.51
CA ALA A 82 11.35 6.62 4.44
C ALA A 82 12.02 6.95 5.78
N ARG A 83 11.59 8.04 6.41
CA ARG A 83 11.94 8.37 7.79
C ARG A 83 10.96 7.69 8.73
N ILE A 84 11.46 6.90 9.68
CA ILE A 84 10.60 6.21 10.66
C ILE A 84 10.42 7.07 11.91
N VAL A 85 9.18 7.18 12.37
CA VAL A 85 8.79 7.82 13.62
C VAL A 85 8.05 6.78 14.48
N PRO A 86 8.48 6.52 15.72
CA PRO A 86 7.76 5.61 16.62
C PRO A 86 6.32 6.09 16.91
N ASP A 87 5.36 5.17 17.00
CA ASP A 87 3.96 5.49 17.33
C ASP A 87 3.77 5.61 18.85
N VAL A 88 4.58 6.46 19.49
CA VAL A 88 4.53 6.71 20.95
C VAL A 88 3.14 7.05 21.48
N PRO A 89 2.26 7.78 20.75
CA PRO A 89 0.89 7.99 21.23
C PRO A 89 0.14 6.67 21.48
N ALA A 90 0.38 5.64 20.66
CA ALA A 90 -0.33 4.35 20.67
C ALA A 90 -1.86 4.48 20.80
N ALA A 91 -2.42 5.59 20.33
CA ALA A 91 -3.80 6.02 20.55
C ALA A 91 -4.67 5.89 19.29
N GLY A 92 -4.20 5.12 18.30
CA GLY A 92 -4.90 4.82 17.08
C GLY A 92 -4.53 5.72 15.90
N LEU A 93 -5.20 5.48 14.76
CA LEU A 93 -4.81 5.98 13.44
C LEU A 93 -4.65 7.51 13.37
N ASN A 94 -5.64 8.26 13.86
CA ASN A 94 -5.61 9.72 13.76
C ASN A 94 -4.55 10.34 14.67
N ALA A 95 -4.35 9.79 15.87
CA ALA A 95 -3.29 10.25 16.78
C ALA A 95 -1.88 9.98 16.22
N ALA A 96 -1.69 8.83 15.56
CA ALA A 96 -0.44 8.50 14.86
C ALA A 96 -0.16 9.50 13.72
N LEU A 97 -1.17 9.83 12.91
CA LEU A 97 -1.07 10.83 11.84
C LEU A 97 -0.74 12.22 12.38
N ASP A 98 -1.42 12.67 13.44
CA ASP A 98 -1.12 13.96 14.08
C ASP A 98 0.29 14.00 14.68
N HIS A 99 0.75 12.89 15.24
CA HIS A 99 2.11 12.78 15.77
C HIS A 99 3.16 12.87 14.65
N GLY A 100 2.96 12.14 13.55
CA GLY A 100 3.83 12.23 12.37
C GLY A 100 3.85 13.64 11.76
N ALA A 101 2.70 14.29 11.65
CA ALA A 101 2.57 15.67 11.19
C ALA A 101 3.37 16.65 12.06
N ARG A 102 3.26 16.53 13.39
CA ARG A 102 4.05 17.31 14.35
C ARG A 102 5.55 17.02 14.24
N ALA A 103 5.93 15.76 14.06
CA ALA A 103 7.33 15.38 13.87
C ALA A 103 7.93 16.03 12.62
N VAL A 104 7.21 16.05 11.49
CA VAL A 104 7.64 16.79 10.28
C VAL A 104 7.79 18.27 10.56
N ARG A 105 6.75 18.92 11.11
CA ARG A 105 6.74 20.38 11.32
C ARG A 105 7.72 20.85 12.39
N SER A 106 8.12 20.00 13.33
CA SER A 106 9.19 20.34 14.28
C SER A 106 10.54 20.62 13.60
N GLY A 107 10.84 19.93 12.50
CA GLY A 107 12.05 20.16 11.69
C GLY A 107 11.83 21.14 10.55
N ARG A 108 10.61 21.20 9.99
CA ARG A 108 10.23 22.10 8.90
C ARG A 108 8.87 22.76 9.16
N PRO A 109 8.82 23.87 9.93
CA PRO A 109 7.55 24.49 10.33
C PRO A 109 6.62 24.87 9.17
N GLY A 110 7.21 25.23 8.02
CA GLY A 110 6.48 25.58 6.79
C GLY A 110 6.17 24.40 5.86
N ALA A 111 6.30 23.14 6.30
CA ALA A 111 6.04 21.99 5.45
C ALA A 111 4.54 21.84 5.14
N ALA A 112 4.22 21.74 3.84
CA ALA A 112 2.95 21.20 3.36
C ALA A 112 2.92 19.68 3.65
N LEU A 113 1.80 19.20 4.18
CA LEU A 113 1.65 17.83 4.67
C LEU A 113 0.56 17.09 3.90
N ALA A 114 0.75 15.80 3.66
CA ALA A 114 -0.36 14.93 3.32
C ALA A 114 -0.30 13.59 4.04
N ALA A 115 -1.36 13.21 4.75
CA ALA A 115 -1.59 11.85 5.20
C ALA A 115 -1.95 10.96 4.00
N LEU A 116 -1.33 9.79 3.92
CA LEU A 116 -1.59 8.79 2.88
C LEU A 116 -1.74 7.41 3.52
N ASN A 117 -2.77 6.65 3.14
CA ASN A 117 -2.93 5.28 3.62
C ASN A 117 -1.77 4.40 3.13
N ALA A 118 -1.37 3.40 3.94
CA ALA A 118 -0.22 2.53 3.65
C ALA A 118 -0.54 1.33 2.71
N ASP A 119 -1.75 1.27 2.15
CA ASP A 119 -2.33 0.09 1.51
C ASP A 119 -2.76 0.34 0.07
N LEU A 120 -1.97 1.16 -0.63
CA LEU A 120 -2.14 1.55 -2.04
C LEU A 120 -1.08 0.85 -2.90
N PRO A 121 -1.09 -0.49 -3.03
CA PRO A 121 -0.03 -1.22 -3.71
C PRO A 121 0.12 -0.90 -5.20
N ALA A 122 -0.89 -0.26 -5.81
CA ALA A 122 -0.88 0.16 -7.20
C ALA A 122 -0.51 1.65 -7.39
N LEU A 123 -0.14 2.37 -6.33
CA LEU A 123 0.11 3.81 -6.34
C LEU A 123 1.10 4.22 -7.44
N ARG A 124 0.66 5.11 -8.34
CA ARG A 124 1.48 5.63 -9.43
C ARG A 124 2.00 7.04 -9.08
N PRO A 125 3.31 7.31 -9.22
CA PRO A 125 3.89 8.60 -8.87
C PRO A 125 3.25 9.79 -9.60
N LEU A 126 2.97 9.66 -10.90
CA LEU A 126 2.37 10.73 -11.70
C LEU A 126 0.93 11.05 -11.30
N GLU A 127 0.15 10.04 -10.88
CA GLU A 127 -1.21 10.27 -10.38
C GLU A 127 -1.19 10.94 -9.02
N LEU A 128 -0.29 10.52 -8.12
CA LEU A 128 -0.06 11.18 -6.83
C LEU A 128 0.37 12.65 -7.03
N GLN A 129 1.27 12.92 -7.98
CA GLN A 129 1.71 14.27 -8.31
C GLN A 129 0.53 15.17 -8.68
N ARG A 130 -0.36 14.71 -9.57
CA ARG A 130 -1.57 15.47 -9.98
C ARG A 130 -2.48 15.77 -8.78
N VAL A 131 -2.65 14.81 -7.87
CA VAL A 131 -3.44 15.00 -6.64
C VAL A 131 -2.82 16.06 -5.75
N LEU A 132 -1.51 16.00 -5.51
CA LEU A 132 -0.78 16.94 -4.66
C LEU A 132 -0.70 18.36 -5.26
N GLU A 133 -0.51 18.47 -6.58
CA GLU A 133 -0.56 19.76 -7.29
C GLU A 133 -1.96 20.38 -7.24
N ASN A 134 -3.02 19.59 -7.36
CA ASN A 134 -4.38 20.09 -7.20
C ASN A 134 -4.68 20.49 -5.74
N ALA A 135 -4.15 19.74 -4.77
CA ALA A 135 -4.31 20.04 -3.36
C ALA A 135 -3.65 21.36 -2.95
N SER A 136 -2.61 21.83 -3.66
CA SER A 136 -1.78 22.96 -3.23
C SER A 136 -2.48 24.30 -3.22
N VAL A 137 -3.65 24.42 -3.86
CA VAL A 137 -4.45 25.66 -3.88
C VAL A 137 -5.47 25.74 -2.74
N PHE A 138 -5.56 24.71 -1.91
CA PHE A 138 -6.51 24.63 -0.80
C PHE A 138 -5.78 24.59 0.54
N PRO A 139 -6.31 25.23 1.60
CA PRO A 139 -5.76 25.08 2.94
C PRO A 139 -5.78 23.64 3.42
N ARG A 140 -6.86 22.90 3.11
CA ARG A 140 -6.99 21.46 3.33
C ARG A 140 -7.79 20.84 2.18
N ALA A 141 -7.33 19.71 1.68
CA ALA A 141 -8.03 18.95 0.65
C ALA A 141 -7.89 17.44 0.87
N PHE A 142 -8.84 16.64 0.38
CA PHE A 142 -8.80 15.20 0.55
C PHE A 142 -9.23 14.45 -0.72
N LEU A 143 -8.75 13.22 -0.88
CA LEU A 143 -9.15 12.31 -1.95
C LEU A 143 -9.94 11.14 -1.36
N ALA A 144 -11.18 10.97 -1.80
CA ALA A 144 -12.00 9.83 -1.43
C ALA A 144 -11.44 8.51 -1.98
N ASP A 145 -11.65 7.42 -1.25
CA ASP A 145 -11.35 6.07 -1.71
C ASP A 145 -12.20 5.67 -2.93
N ALA A 146 -11.88 4.53 -3.54
CA ALA A 146 -12.59 4.04 -4.70
C ALA A 146 -14.05 3.62 -4.43
N ALA A 147 -14.38 3.33 -3.17
CA ALA A 147 -15.76 3.03 -2.76
C ALA A 147 -16.60 4.30 -2.53
N GLY A 148 -15.96 5.48 -2.46
CA GLY A 148 -16.59 6.76 -2.17
C GLY A 148 -17.04 6.92 -0.72
N ILE A 149 -16.52 6.11 0.22
CA ILE A 149 -16.92 6.10 1.64
C ILE A 149 -15.77 6.65 2.52
N GLY A 150 -14.57 6.14 2.30
CA GLY A 150 -13.37 6.49 3.03
C GLY A 150 -12.55 7.57 2.35
N THR A 151 -11.33 7.75 2.84
CA THR A 151 -10.34 8.71 2.33
C THR A 151 -9.00 8.00 2.27
N THR A 152 -8.29 8.15 1.15
CA THR A 152 -6.93 7.60 0.98
C THR A 152 -5.86 8.65 1.18
N LEU A 153 -6.17 9.92 0.93
CA LEU A 153 -5.27 11.05 1.10
C LEU A 153 -5.98 12.24 1.76
N LEU A 154 -5.34 12.87 2.75
CA LEU A 154 -5.75 14.16 3.33
C LEU A 154 -4.54 15.07 3.35
N SER A 155 -4.68 16.29 2.87
CA SER A 155 -3.62 17.28 2.73
C SER A 155 -3.90 18.53 3.56
N ALA A 156 -2.82 19.21 3.96
CA ALA A 156 -2.86 20.49 4.64
C ALA A 156 -1.70 21.38 4.19
N ALA A 157 -2.04 22.62 3.85
CA ALA A 157 -1.09 23.71 3.59
C ALA A 157 -0.25 24.01 4.85
N PRO A 158 0.90 24.71 4.70
CA PRO A 158 1.80 25.02 5.82
C PRO A 158 1.14 25.67 7.04
N ASP A 159 0.16 26.54 6.81
CA ASP A 159 -0.58 27.31 7.81
C ASP A 159 -1.87 26.63 8.32
N ALA A 160 -2.19 25.43 7.81
CA ALA A 160 -3.36 24.66 8.22
C ALA A 160 -2.96 23.43 9.04
N GLU A 161 -3.75 23.09 10.06
CA GLU A 161 -3.60 21.80 10.76
C GLU A 161 -4.12 20.64 9.89
N LEU A 162 -3.49 19.47 9.98
CA LEU A 162 -3.93 18.29 9.23
C LEU A 162 -5.34 17.86 9.65
N ALA A 163 -5.59 17.79 10.96
CA ALA A 163 -6.86 17.41 11.58
C ALA A 163 -7.47 16.12 10.96
N PRO A 164 -6.76 14.97 11.06
CA PRO A 164 -7.15 13.70 10.46
C PRO A 164 -8.39 13.12 11.15
N SER A 165 -9.34 12.65 10.34
CA SER A 165 -10.52 11.93 10.80
C SER A 165 -10.77 10.67 9.95
N PHE A 166 -9.74 9.83 9.81
CA PHE A 166 -9.77 8.57 9.08
C PHE A 166 -10.55 7.46 9.81
N GLY A 167 -10.96 6.44 9.05
CA GLY A 167 -11.70 5.26 9.50
C GLY A 167 -13.22 5.31 9.22
N GLY A 168 -13.85 4.21 8.82
CA GLY A 168 -15.29 4.21 8.50
C GLY A 168 -15.66 5.27 7.45
N PRO A 169 -16.76 6.04 7.61
CA PRO A 169 -17.20 7.06 6.64
C PRO A 169 -16.37 8.36 6.75
N SER A 170 -15.06 8.24 6.57
CA SER A 170 -14.11 9.36 6.72
C SER A 170 -14.26 10.44 5.66
N ARG A 171 -14.75 10.13 4.45
CA ARG A 171 -15.10 11.14 3.43
C ARG A 171 -16.05 12.20 3.97
N ALA A 172 -17.14 11.76 4.60
CA ALA A 172 -18.15 12.67 5.14
C ALA A 172 -17.58 13.53 6.27
N ARG A 173 -16.71 12.97 7.12
CA ARG A 173 -16.07 13.72 8.21
C ARG A 173 -15.03 14.72 7.72
N HIS A 174 -14.24 14.38 6.71
CA HIS A 174 -13.31 15.34 6.11
C HIS A 174 -14.04 16.48 5.41
N SER A 175 -15.11 16.18 4.65
CA SER A 175 -16.00 17.19 4.08
C SER A 175 -16.60 18.12 5.15
N ALA A 176 -17.16 17.55 6.23
CA ALA A 176 -17.72 18.32 7.34
C ALA A 176 -16.67 19.16 8.11
N SER A 177 -15.40 18.76 8.07
CA SER A 177 -14.29 19.52 8.66
C SER A 177 -13.82 20.71 7.81
N GLY A 178 -14.45 20.94 6.65
CA GLY A 178 -14.09 22.02 5.72
C GLY A 178 -12.94 21.69 4.76
N ALA A 179 -12.46 20.43 4.72
CA ALA A 179 -11.50 20.01 3.70
C ALA A 179 -12.20 19.87 2.34
N VAL A 180 -11.56 20.37 1.28
CA VAL A 180 -12.12 20.33 -0.08
C VAL A 180 -11.90 18.94 -0.70
N GLU A 181 -12.96 18.35 -1.26
CA GLU A 181 -12.82 17.07 -1.97
C GLU A 181 -12.15 17.28 -3.33
N ILE A 182 -11.09 16.50 -3.60
CA ILE A 182 -10.38 16.48 -4.88
C ILE A 182 -11.18 15.61 -5.87
N ALA A 183 -11.82 16.29 -6.81
CA ALA A 183 -12.62 15.69 -7.88
C ALA A 183 -11.81 15.56 -9.19
N LEU A 184 -10.65 14.90 -9.13
CA LEU A 184 -9.85 14.58 -10.32
C LEU A 184 -10.22 13.22 -10.92
N PRO A 185 -10.33 13.11 -12.26
CA PRO A 185 -10.29 11.84 -12.96
C PRO A 185 -8.85 11.32 -13.08
N ASP A 186 -8.69 10.07 -13.55
CA ASP A 186 -7.40 9.46 -13.88
C ASP A 186 -6.38 9.43 -12.72
N VAL A 187 -6.88 9.18 -11.51
CA VAL A 187 -6.09 9.05 -10.27
C VAL A 187 -6.46 7.77 -9.50
N ASP A 188 -6.92 6.75 -10.22
CA ASP A 188 -7.46 5.51 -9.66
C ASP A 188 -6.45 4.78 -8.77
N SER A 189 -5.15 4.88 -9.05
CA SER A 189 -4.11 4.28 -8.21
C SER A 189 -4.02 4.91 -6.83
N VAL A 190 -4.37 6.19 -6.69
CA VAL A 190 -4.38 6.91 -5.41
C VAL A 190 -5.67 6.65 -4.64
N ARG A 191 -6.76 6.25 -5.33
CA ARG A 191 -8.05 5.92 -4.71
C ARG A 191 -8.16 4.47 -4.26
N ARG A 192 -7.35 3.55 -4.82
CA ARG A 192 -7.51 2.11 -4.62
C ARG A 192 -6.69 1.60 -3.44
N ASP A 193 -7.26 1.69 -2.24
CA ASP A 193 -6.82 0.91 -1.09
C ASP A 193 -7.26 -0.55 -1.19
N VAL A 194 -6.52 -1.43 -0.51
CA VAL A 194 -6.76 -2.88 -0.56
C VAL A 194 -7.13 -3.43 0.81
N ASP A 195 -8.43 -3.58 1.07
CA ASP A 195 -8.96 -4.14 2.33
C ASP A 195 -9.49 -5.58 2.18
N THR A 196 -9.88 -5.97 0.98
CA THR A 196 -10.49 -7.26 0.66
C THR A 196 -9.82 -7.94 -0.53
N ALA A 197 -10.10 -9.22 -0.72
CA ALA A 197 -9.61 -9.97 -1.88
C ALA A 197 -10.11 -9.39 -3.22
N ALA A 198 -11.29 -8.78 -3.23
CA ALA A 198 -11.82 -8.12 -4.42
C ALA A 198 -11.03 -6.85 -4.74
N ASP A 199 -10.66 -6.08 -3.72
CA ASP A 199 -9.82 -4.89 -3.88
C ASP A 199 -8.43 -5.28 -4.38
N LEU A 200 -7.85 -6.35 -3.85
CA LEU A 200 -6.56 -6.86 -4.31
C LEU A 200 -6.59 -7.24 -5.79
N ARG A 201 -7.62 -7.98 -6.24
CA ARG A 201 -7.78 -8.30 -7.67
C ARG A 201 -7.87 -7.04 -8.53
N THR A 202 -8.56 -6.01 -8.03
CA THR A 202 -8.71 -4.74 -8.75
C THR A 202 -7.37 -4.00 -8.81
N ALA A 203 -6.63 -3.93 -7.70
CA ALA A 203 -5.30 -3.34 -7.66
C ALA A 203 -4.31 -4.08 -8.57
N LEU A 204 -4.38 -5.42 -8.62
CA LEU A 204 -3.59 -6.22 -9.56
C LEU A 204 -3.88 -5.88 -11.02
N ALA A 205 -5.15 -5.68 -11.38
CA ALA A 205 -5.54 -5.23 -12.71
C ALA A 205 -5.09 -3.80 -13.02
N LEU A 206 -5.02 -2.92 -12.01
CA LEU A 206 -4.44 -1.57 -12.15
C LEU A 206 -2.91 -1.61 -12.29
N GLY A 207 -2.25 -2.70 -11.89
CA GLY A 207 -0.80 -2.83 -11.88
C GLY A 207 -0.22 -2.44 -10.53
N VAL A 208 0.02 -3.43 -9.68
CA VAL A 208 0.70 -3.26 -8.39
C VAL A 208 2.21 -3.13 -8.55
N GLY A 209 2.86 -2.57 -7.54
CA GLY A 209 4.31 -2.54 -7.43
C GLY A 209 4.93 -3.93 -7.22
N ARG A 210 6.26 -3.97 -7.34
CA ARG A 210 7.04 -5.22 -7.36
C ARG A 210 6.93 -6.02 -6.06
N HIS A 211 6.69 -5.37 -4.92
CA HIS A 211 6.64 -6.06 -3.64
C HIS A 211 5.36 -6.89 -3.54
N THR A 212 4.23 -6.31 -3.94
CA THR A 212 2.92 -6.95 -3.97
C THR A 212 2.81 -7.94 -5.13
N ALA A 213 3.38 -7.61 -6.29
CA ALA A 213 3.35 -8.49 -7.46
C ALA A 213 3.92 -9.88 -7.18
N ARG A 214 4.90 -10.00 -6.27
CA ARG A 214 5.48 -11.28 -5.84
C ARG A 214 4.44 -12.24 -5.24
N TYR A 215 3.43 -11.71 -4.56
CA TYR A 215 2.35 -12.49 -3.96
C TYR A 215 1.26 -12.87 -4.97
N SER A 216 1.23 -12.20 -6.13
CA SER A 216 0.32 -12.50 -7.24
C SER A 216 1.01 -13.27 -8.36
N ALA A 217 2.31 -13.56 -8.22
CA ALA A 217 3.07 -14.26 -9.24
C ALA A 217 2.55 -15.69 -9.36
N ARG A 218 1.60 -15.87 -10.27
CA ARG A 218 1.25 -17.15 -10.87
C ARG A 218 2.44 -17.61 -11.68
N MET A 219 3.38 -18.30 -11.04
CA MET A 219 4.55 -18.84 -11.70
C MET A 219 4.18 -20.15 -12.39
N GLN A 220 4.77 -20.42 -13.54
CA GLN A 220 4.73 -21.77 -14.09
C GLN A 220 5.79 -22.60 -13.40
N ALA A 221 5.48 -23.87 -13.17
CA ALA A 221 6.42 -24.83 -12.63
C ALA A 221 6.11 -26.22 -13.18
N THR A 222 7.01 -27.16 -12.93
CA THR A 222 6.85 -28.56 -13.29
C THR A 222 6.81 -29.38 -12.01
N ALA A 223 5.76 -30.18 -11.79
CA ALA A 223 5.69 -31.08 -10.65
C ALA A 223 6.91 -32.02 -10.63
N TYR A 224 7.61 -32.09 -9.50
CA TYR A 224 8.84 -32.88 -9.33
C TYR A 224 8.58 -34.10 -8.48
N THR A 225 8.10 -33.88 -7.25
CA THR A 225 7.70 -34.94 -6.33
C THR A 225 6.26 -34.69 -5.88
N TYR A 226 5.55 -35.78 -5.58
CA TYR A 226 4.22 -35.73 -5.01
C TYR A 226 3.96 -37.00 -4.21
N ASP A 227 3.56 -36.85 -2.95
CA ASP A 227 3.08 -37.90 -2.08
C ASP A 227 1.55 -37.77 -1.94
N SER A 228 0.82 -38.79 -2.39
CA SER A 228 -0.64 -38.78 -2.36
C SER A 228 -1.23 -38.96 -0.96
N GLN A 229 -0.49 -39.54 -0.01
CA GLN A 229 -0.94 -39.74 1.37
C GLN A 229 -0.91 -38.43 2.15
N THR A 230 0.20 -37.69 2.04
CA THR A 230 0.37 -36.39 2.71
C THR A 230 -0.16 -35.23 1.88
N ARG A 231 -0.42 -35.43 0.57
CA ARG A 231 -0.77 -34.38 -0.41
C ARG A 231 0.28 -33.27 -0.50
N SER A 232 1.53 -33.59 -0.17
CA SER A 232 2.68 -32.68 -0.25
C SER A 232 3.67 -33.11 -1.33
N GLY A 233 4.62 -32.25 -1.66
CA GLY A 233 5.58 -32.53 -2.73
C GLY A 233 6.46 -31.34 -3.04
N SER A 234 6.99 -31.31 -4.26
CA SER A 234 7.77 -30.19 -4.76
C SER A 234 7.55 -29.98 -6.25
N VAL A 235 7.78 -28.76 -6.71
CA VAL A 235 7.80 -28.38 -8.12
C VAL A 235 9.17 -27.80 -8.47
N LEU A 236 9.58 -27.89 -9.73
CA LEU A 236 10.72 -27.17 -10.28
C LEU A 236 10.24 -25.87 -10.92
N LEU A 237 10.86 -24.76 -10.54
CA LEU A 237 10.77 -23.50 -11.28
C LEU A 237 11.49 -23.63 -12.63
N ASP A 238 11.29 -22.66 -13.53
CA ASP A 238 11.91 -22.70 -14.87
C ASP A 238 13.46 -22.58 -14.83
N ASP A 239 14.04 -22.10 -13.72
CA ASP A 239 15.49 -22.10 -13.45
C ASP A 239 16.01 -23.43 -12.86
N GLY A 240 15.14 -24.42 -12.67
CA GLY A 240 15.47 -25.72 -12.08
C GLY A 240 15.45 -25.75 -10.55
N THR A 241 15.13 -24.65 -9.87
CA THR A 241 15.05 -24.60 -8.40
C THR A 241 13.88 -25.44 -7.89
N PRO A 242 14.10 -26.43 -7.00
CA PRO A 242 13.03 -27.16 -6.36
C PRO A 242 12.39 -26.33 -5.24
N VAL A 243 11.07 -26.20 -5.27
CA VAL A 243 10.29 -25.51 -4.24
C VAL A 243 9.24 -26.46 -3.67
N PRO A 244 9.24 -26.71 -2.34
CA PRO A 244 8.28 -27.61 -1.72
C PRO A 244 6.89 -26.96 -1.59
N PHE A 245 5.86 -27.79 -1.60
CA PHE A 245 4.49 -27.44 -1.26
C PHE A 245 3.90 -28.45 -0.29
N GLU A 246 3.02 -27.98 0.60
CA GLU A 246 2.33 -28.80 1.58
C GLU A 246 0.85 -28.98 1.21
N ALA A 247 0.16 -29.89 1.91
CA ALA A 247 -1.25 -30.22 1.67
C ALA A 247 -2.17 -28.98 1.47
N PRO A 248 -2.07 -27.91 2.28
CA PRO A 248 -2.93 -26.73 2.10
C PRO A 248 -2.81 -26.07 0.72
N ALA A 249 -1.60 -26.04 0.15
CA ALA A 249 -1.36 -25.44 -1.16
C ALA A 249 -1.87 -26.33 -2.30
N PHE A 250 -1.77 -27.65 -2.14
CA PHE A 250 -2.34 -28.62 -3.07
C PHE A 250 -3.87 -28.55 -3.07
N ASP A 251 -4.48 -28.48 -1.89
CA ASP A 251 -5.93 -28.39 -1.70
C ASP A 251 -6.52 -27.09 -2.27
N ALA A 252 -5.81 -25.97 -2.11
CA ALA A 252 -6.21 -24.67 -2.65
C ALA A 252 -6.34 -24.67 -4.19
N GLY A 253 -5.57 -25.50 -4.89
CA GLY A 253 -5.59 -25.56 -6.36
C GLY A 253 -6.62 -26.50 -6.96
N GLY A 254 -7.43 -27.19 -6.13
CA GLY A 254 -8.51 -28.08 -6.57
C GLY A 254 -8.04 -29.38 -7.25
N LEU A 255 -6.77 -29.73 -7.09
CA LEU A 255 -6.20 -30.94 -7.68
C LEU A 255 -6.58 -32.19 -6.88
N ARG A 256 -6.78 -33.30 -7.59
CA ARG A 256 -6.96 -34.62 -6.97
C ARG A 256 -5.64 -35.36 -6.83
N LEU A 257 -4.79 -35.27 -7.86
CA LEU A 257 -3.47 -35.90 -7.97
C LEU A 257 -2.53 -35.00 -8.77
N LEU A 258 -1.22 -35.12 -8.54
CA LEU A 258 -0.17 -34.57 -9.38
C LEU A 258 0.73 -35.69 -9.90
N ARG A 259 1.19 -35.57 -11.14
CA ARG A 259 2.18 -36.48 -11.72
C ARG A 259 3.52 -35.76 -11.85
N PRO A 260 4.65 -36.39 -11.48
CA PRO A 260 5.96 -35.85 -11.83
C PRO A 260 6.06 -35.54 -13.34
N GLY A 261 6.67 -34.41 -13.69
CA GLY A 261 6.75 -33.88 -15.04
C GLY A 261 5.52 -33.07 -15.51
N GLN A 262 4.45 -33.01 -14.72
CA GLN A 262 3.24 -32.28 -15.10
C GLN A 262 3.45 -30.76 -14.98
N ARG A 263 3.09 -30.01 -16.03
CA ARG A 263 3.08 -28.54 -15.97
C ARG A 263 1.94 -28.04 -15.10
N VAL A 264 2.30 -27.17 -14.18
CA VAL A 264 1.40 -26.59 -13.19
C VAL A 264 1.59 -25.09 -13.15
N ARG A 265 0.56 -24.41 -12.69
CA ARG A 265 0.63 -23.02 -12.25
C ARG A 265 0.66 -23.02 -10.74
N ILE A 266 1.60 -22.28 -10.17
CA ILE A 266 1.74 -22.12 -8.73
C ILE A 266 1.50 -20.66 -8.34
N GLU A 267 0.89 -20.43 -7.20
CA GLU A 267 0.97 -19.14 -6.51
C GLU A 267 1.95 -19.29 -5.35
N THR A 268 2.72 -18.24 -5.09
CA THR A 268 3.80 -18.27 -4.10
C THR A 268 3.71 -17.08 -3.16
N ASP A 269 4.32 -17.24 -2.00
CA ASP A 269 4.55 -16.22 -0.98
C ASP A 269 6.05 -16.17 -0.65
N GLY A 270 6.57 -15.01 -0.25
CA GLY A 270 7.97 -14.82 0.08
C GLY A 270 8.91 -14.70 -1.13
N ALA A 271 10.23 -14.77 -0.89
CA ALA A 271 11.26 -14.72 -1.93
C ALA A 271 12.55 -15.41 -1.49
N GLY A 272 13.31 -15.93 -2.46
CA GLY A 272 14.58 -16.62 -2.17
C GLY A 272 14.38 -17.77 -1.18
N ALA A 273 15.12 -17.77 -0.08
CA ALA A 273 15.03 -18.81 0.95
C ALA A 273 13.70 -18.85 1.71
N SER A 274 12.87 -17.79 1.66
CA SER A 274 11.56 -17.76 2.30
C SER A 274 10.38 -18.06 1.35
N LEU A 275 10.68 -18.40 0.09
CA LEU A 275 9.66 -18.70 -0.92
C LEU A 275 8.85 -19.95 -0.52
N ARG A 276 7.52 -19.83 -0.54
CA ARG A 276 6.58 -20.91 -0.21
C ARG A 276 5.47 -20.97 -1.26
N ILE A 277 5.05 -22.16 -1.64
CA ILE A 277 3.92 -22.35 -2.55
C ILE A 277 2.62 -22.32 -1.74
N THR A 278 1.66 -21.51 -2.19
CA THR A 278 0.35 -21.32 -1.55
C THR A 278 -0.80 -21.91 -2.39
N LEU A 279 -0.57 -22.19 -3.67
CA LEU A 279 -1.51 -22.86 -4.56
C LEU A 279 -0.76 -23.64 -5.62
N VAL A 280 -1.22 -24.85 -5.94
CA VAL A 280 -0.75 -25.63 -7.12
C VAL A 280 -1.95 -26.06 -7.94
N THR A 281 -2.07 -25.58 -9.18
CA THR A 281 -3.19 -25.92 -10.07
C THR A 281 -2.72 -26.30 -11.47
N LEU A 282 -3.61 -26.86 -12.29
CA LEU A 282 -3.29 -27.19 -13.68
C LEU A 282 -3.10 -25.92 -14.50
N GLN A 283 -2.18 -25.99 -15.44
CA GLN A 283 -2.10 -25.01 -16.52
C GLN A 283 -3.26 -25.28 -17.49
N THR A 284 -4.41 -24.62 -17.28
CA THR A 284 -5.46 -24.53 -18.29
C THR A 284 -5.09 -23.44 -19.30
N PHE A 285 -5.19 -23.80 -20.58
CA PHE A 285 -4.97 -22.89 -21.72
C PHE A 285 -6.07 -21.83 -21.81
#